data_AF-A0AAW5ZIK7-F1
#
_entry.id   AF-A0AAW5ZIK7-F1
#
_cell.length_a   1.000
_cell.length_b   1.000
_cell.length_c   1.000
_cell.angle_alpha   90.00
_cell.angle_beta   90.00
_cell.angle_gamma   90.00
#
_symmetry.space_group_name_H-M   'P 1'
#
loop_
_entity.id
_entity.type
_entity.pdbx_description
1 polymer ?
#
loop_
_entity_poly.entity_id
_entity_poly.type
_entity_poly.pdbx_seq_one_letter_code
_entity_poly.pdbx_strand_id
1 'polypeptide(L)'
;MPLHAAALIEPAPRAEAPPAIADVLPAQAITVLTELFGTDPGQWRVLIDLFCDTVAQDLASLEAAIARRAVADIATAAHRIVGSARMFGHAPIGDAACAVERLAHGDDSGNCSGHARPADLQSAAVSLRMRIDAFRRQAQRCGWPDAVGSG
;
A
#
# COMPACT_ATOMS: atom_id res chain seq x y z
N MET A 1 -20.44 -46.79 32.00
CA MET A 1 -19.80 -46.03 30.91
C MET A 1 -20.36 -44.61 30.93
N PRO A 2 -19.73 -43.62 31.59
CA PRO A 2 -20.20 -42.25 31.50
C PRO A 2 -19.68 -41.60 30.21
N LEU A 3 -20.60 -40.96 29.49
CA LEU A 3 -20.34 -40.17 28.29
C LEU A 3 -19.55 -38.92 28.69
N HIS A 4 -18.44 -38.66 28.00
CA HIS A 4 -17.66 -37.44 28.13
C HIS A 4 -18.53 -36.24 27.72
N ALA A 5 -18.73 -35.31 28.65
CA ALA A 5 -19.26 -33.99 28.33
C ALA A 5 -18.19 -33.25 27.50
N ALA A 6 -18.42 -33.15 26.19
CA ALA A 6 -17.65 -32.28 25.33
C ALA A 6 -17.98 -30.83 25.71
N ALA A 7 -17.04 -30.17 26.37
CA ALA A 7 -17.08 -28.73 26.57
C ALA A 7 -17.14 -28.06 25.19
N LEU A 8 -18.26 -27.39 24.91
CA LEU A 8 -18.37 -26.49 23.78
C LEU A 8 -17.35 -25.37 24.00
N ILE A 9 -16.27 -25.40 23.24
CA ILE A 9 -15.38 -24.25 23.10
C ILE A 9 -16.19 -23.22 22.34
N GLU A 10 -16.78 -22.25 23.05
CA GLU A 10 -17.32 -21.07 22.40
C GLU A 10 -16.17 -20.38 21.65
N PRO A 11 -16.29 -20.11 20.34
CA PRO A 11 -15.30 -19.31 19.65
C PRO A 11 -15.33 -17.92 20.28
N ALA A 12 -14.22 -17.53 20.92
CA ALA A 12 -14.01 -16.18 21.40
C ALA A 12 -14.47 -15.18 20.33
N PRO A 13 -15.16 -14.08 20.70
CA PRO A 13 -15.64 -13.11 19.73
C PRO A 13 -14.44 -12.68 18.89
N ARG A 14 -14.46 -13.05 17.61
CA ARG A 14 -13.48 -12.61 16.63
C ARG A 14 -13.54 -11.09 16.72
N ALA A 15 -12.52 -10.48 17.32
CA ALA A 15 -12.47 -9.04 17.46
C ALA A 15 -12.63 -8.48 16.04
N GLU A 16 -13.78 -7.90 15.77
CA GLU A 16 -14.07 -7.30 14.48
C GLU A 16 -13.22 -6.04 14.38
N ALA A 17 -12.59 -5.84 13.22
CA ALA A 17 -11.90 -4.60 12.90
C ALA A 17 -12.82 -3.42 13.26
N PRO A 18 -12.30 -2.32 13.82
CA PRO A 18 -13.13 -1.15 14.10
C PRO A 18 -13.86 -0.74 12.82
N PRO A 19 -15.20 -0.81 12.76
CA PRO A 19 -15.96 -0.75 11.51
C PRO A 19 -15.69 0.56 10.76
N ALA A 20 -15.54 1.67 11.50
CA ALA A 20 -15.23 2.98 10.95
C ALA A 20 -13.87 3.07 10.22
N ILE A 21 -12.90 2.21 10.54
CA ILE A 21 -11.58 2.17 9.87
C ILE A 21 -11.62 1.19 8.69
N ALA A 22 -12.32 0.06 8.86
CA ALA A 22 -12.49 -0.94 7.82
C ALA A 22 -13.30 -0.43 6.61
N ASP A 23 -14.29 0.44 6.84
CA ASP A 23 -15.07 1.08 5.77
C ASP A 23 -14.24 2.11 4.97
N VAL A 24 -13.15 2.59 5.55
CA VAL A 24 -12.32 3.63 4.97
C VAL A 24 -11.16 3.02 4.21
N LEU A 25 -10.53 1.93 4.65
CA LEU A 25 -9.31 1.40 4.04
C LEU A 25 -9.58 0.25 3.03
N PRO A 26 -8.63 -0.06 2.13
CA PRO A 26 -8.76 -1.22 1.26
C PRO A 26 -8.89 -2.53 2.06
N ALA A 27 -9.81 -3.40 1.68
CA ALA A 27 -10.07 -4.66 2.40
C ALA A 27 -8.82 -5.52 2.60
N GLN A 28 -7.96 -5.62 1.58
CA GLN A 28 -6.70 -6.37 1.69
C GLN A 28 -5.71 -5.73 2.67
N ALA A 29 -5.68 -4.40 2.77
CA ALA A 29 -4.87 -3.73 3.77
C ALA A 29 -5.40 -4.04 5.19
N ILE A 30 -6.71 -4.07 5.39
CA ILE A 30 -7.33 -4.49 6.66
C ILE A 30 -6.95 -5.92 7.02
N THR A 31 -6.96 -6.85 6.06
CA THR A 31 -6.50 -8.23 6.29
C THR A 31 -5.06 -8.27 6.77
N VAL A 32 -4.13 -7.62 6.05
CA VAL A 32 -2.71 -7.57 6.42
C VAL A 32 -2.51 -6.96 7.80
N LEU A 33 -3.18 -5.84 8.09
CA LEU A 33 -3.11 -5.17 9.39
C LEU A 33 -3.62 -6.07 10.53
N THR A 34 -4.73 -6.77 10.29
CA THR A 34 -5.34 -7.69 11.26
C THR A 34 -4.44 -8.90 11.51
N GLU A 35 -3.80 -9.44 10.48
CA GLU A 35 -2.88 -10.59 10.61
C GLU A 35 -1.61 -10.23 11.37
N LEU A 36 -1.06 -9.03 11.15
CA LEU A 36 0.19 -8.58 11.76
C LEU A 36 0.02 -8.06 13.20
N PHE A 37 -1.07 -7.35 13.47
CA PHE A 37 -1.23 -6.56 14.70
C PHE A 37 -2.55 -6.84 15.44
N GLY A 38 -3.34 -7.83 15.00
CA GLY A 38 -4.69 -8.03 15.53
C GLY A 38 -5.57 -6.80 15.25
N THR A 39 -6.53 -6.49 16.11
CA THR A 39 -7.43 -5.33 15.94
C THR A 39 -6.97 -4.09 16.71
N ASP A 40 -5.66 -3.89 16.90
CA ASP A 40 -5.11 -2.71 17.56
C ASP A 40 -5.02 -1.51 16.58
N PRO A 41 -5.92 -0.52 16.69
CA PRO A 41 -5.96 0.59 15.73
C PRO A 41 -4.75 1.53 15.88
N GLY A 42 -4.09 1.54 17.05
CA GLY A 42 -2.88 2.33 17.27
C GLY A 42 -1.70 1.78 16.48
N GLN A 43 -1.49 0.46 16.53
CA GLN A 43 -0.47 -0.21 15.71
C GLN A 43 -0.79 -0.11 14.22
N TRP A 44 -2.07 -0.20 13.84
CA TRP A 44 -2.48 -0.03 12.45
C TRP A 44 -2.11 1.34 11.91
N ARG A 45 -2.39 2.39 12.68
CA ARG A 45 -2.01 3.76 12.34
C ARG A 45 -0.51 3.88 12.11
N VAL A 46 0.32 3.34 13.01
CA VAL A 46 1.78 3.38 12.88
C VAL A 46 2.24 2.73 11.58
N LEU A 47 1.72 1.55 11.24
CA LEU A 47 2.09 0.88 9.98
C LEU A 47 1.63 1.66 8.75
N ILE A 48 0.42 2.23 8.78
CA ILE A 48 -0.13 3.04 7.69
C ILE A 48 0.71 4.31 7.48
N ASP A 49 1.07 5.00 8.56
CA ASP A 49 1.92 6.19 8.52
C ASP A 49 3.29 5.83 7.94
N LEU A 50 3.90 4.73 8.41
CA LEU A 50 5.17 4.21 7.88
C LEU A 50 5.08 3.88 6.38
N PHE A 51 4.00 3.21 5.96
CA PHE A 51 3.77 2.91 4.55
C PHE A 51 3.64 4.20 3.74
N CYS A 52 2.84 5.16 4.20
CA CYS A 52 2.64 6.45 3.52
C CYS A 52 3.94 7.24 3.37
N ASP A 53 4.77 7.28 4.40
CA ASP A 53 6.06 7.97 4.35
C ASP A 53 7.05 7.25 3.43
N THR A 54 7.07 5.91 3.45
CA THR A 54 7.92 5.11 2.55
C THR A 54 7.56 5.34 1.09
N VAL A 55 6.28 5.24 0.73
CA VAL A 55 5.87 5.45 -0.68
C VAL A 55 6.00 6.90 -1.11
N ALA A 56 5.87 7.87 -0.20
CA ALA A 56 6.10 9.28 -0.51
C ALA A 56 7.58 9.56 -0.81
N GLN A 57 8.50 8.97 -0.05
CA GLN A 57 9.94 9.09 -0.28
C GLN A 57 10.36 8.43 -1.61
N ASP A 58 9.83 7.24 -1.89
CA ASP A 58 10.12 6.54 -3.15
C ASP A 58 9.53 7.27 -4.35
N LEU A 59 8.34 7.88 -4.20
CA LEU A 59 7.74 8.71 -5.24
C LEU A 59 8.54 9.99 -5.51
N ALA A 60 9.07 10.65 -4.47
CA ALA A 60 9.97 11.78 -4.65
C ALA A 60 11.26 11.37 -5.40
N SER A 61 11.80 10.18 -5.07
CA SER A 61 12.96 9.61 -5.77
C SER A 61 12.65 9.31 -7.23
N LEU A 62 11.47 8.75 -7.51
CA LEU A 62 10.97 8.49 -8.86
C LEU A 62 10.84 9.79 -9.67
N GLU A 63 10.23 10.83 -9.12
CA GLU A 63 10.07 12.12 -9.80
C GLU A 63 11.42 12.78 -10.11
N ALA A 64 12.38 12.72 -9.18
CA ALA A 64 13.74 13.20 -9.41
C ALA A 64 14.44 12.41 -10.53
N ALA A 65 14.25 11.08 -10.57
CA ALA A 65 14.79 10.23 -11.62
C ALA A 65 14.16 10.54 -13.00
N ILE A 66 12.86 10.80 -13.06
CA ILE A 66 12.16 11.25 -14.28
C ILE A 66 12.73 12.58 -14.77
N ALA A 67 12.93 13.56 -13.88
CA ALA A 67 13.51 14.86 -14.25
C ALA A 67 14.94 14.72 -14.82
N ARG A 68 15.73 13.80 -14.27
CA ARG A 68 17.08 13.45 -14.75
C ARG A 68 17.10 12.53 -15.98
N ARG A 69 15.94 11.98 -16.40
CA ARG A 69 15.82 10.94 -17.44
C ARG A 69 16.67 9.70 -17.15
N ALA A 70 16.82 9.34 -15.87
CA ALA A 70 17.61 8.21 -15.42
C ALA A 70 16.76 6.93 -15.38
N VAL A 71 16.64 6.23 -16.53
CA VAL A 71 15.73 5.08 -16.72
C VAL A 71 15.90 3.97 -15.67
N ALA A 72 17.14 3.59 -15.34
CA ALA A 72 17.40 2.57 -14.32
C ALA A 72 16.92 2.99 -12.92
N ASP A 73 17.07 4.27 -12.58
CA ASP A 73 16.62 4.82 -11.30
C ASP A 73 15.09 4.90 -11.25
N ILE A 74 14.45 5.25 -12.38
CA ILE A 74 12.98 5.27 -12.52
C ILE A 74 12.42 3.86 -12.26
N ALA A 75 12.96 2.85 -12.93
CA ALA A 75 12.56 1.46 -12.75
C ALA A 75 12.75 1.00 -11.30
N THR A 76 13.91 1.29 -10.71
CA THR A 76 14.22 0.91 -9.33
C THR A 76 13.27 1.55 -8.33
N ALA A 77 13.00 2.86 -8.45
CA ALA A 77 12.09 3.56 -7.57
C ALA A 77 10.65 3.04 -7.72
N ALA A 78 10.19 2.83 -8.96
CA ALA A 78 8.87 2.25 -9.22
C ALA A 78 8.74 0.84 -8.63
N HIS A 79 9.75 -0.01 -8.80
CA HIS A 79 9.79 -1.37 -8.24
C HIS A 79 9.63 -1.38 -6.72
N ARG A 80 10.30 -0.45 -6.02
CA ARG A 80 10.18 -0.33 -4.54
C ARG A 80 8.77 0.07 -4.11
N ILE A 81 8.11 0.95 -4.87
CA ILE A 81 6.70 1.32 -4.63
C ILE A 81 5.78 0.11 -4.88
N VAL A 82 6.01 -0.67 -5.95
CA VAL A 82 5.26 -1.90 -6.24
C VAL A 82 5.37 -2.88 -5.09
N GLY A 83 6.59 -3.17 -4.62
CA GLY A 83 6.83 -4.07 -3.51
C GLY A 83 6.11 -3.63 -2.23
N SER A 84 6.28 -2.36 -1.85
CA SER A 84 5.64 -1.79 -0.67
C SER A 84 4.11 -1.86 -0.75
N ALA A 85 3.54 -1.48 -1.89
CA ALA A 85 2.08 -1.49 -2.08
C ALA A 85 1.50 -2.91 -2.08
N ARG A 86 2.20 -3.90 -2.64
CA ARG A 86 1.76 -5.30 -2.63
C ARG A 86 1.84 -5.90 -1.23
N MET A 87 2.92 -5.65 -0.49
CA MET A 87 3.05 -6.10 0.90
C MET A 87 1.96 -5.51 1.79
N PHE A 88 1.62 -4.24 1.59
CA PHE A 88 0.56 -3.57 2.34
C PHE A 88 -0.86 -3.91 1.83
N GLY A 89 -1.01 -4.65 0.73
CA GLY A 89 -2.33 -5.01 0.18
C GLY A 89 -3.02 -3.89 -0.62
N HIS A 90 -2.31 -2.86 -1.07
CA HIS A 90 -2.86 -1.73 -1.82
C HIS A 90 -2.70 -1.88 -3.34
N ALA A 91 -3.41 -2.82 -3.94
CA ALA A 91 -3.34 -3.12 -5.38
C ALA A 91 -3.42 -1.88 -6.29
N PRO A 92 -4.32 -0.89 -6.08
CA PRO A 92 -4.40 0.28 -6.97
C PRO A 92 -3.13 1.12 -7.05
N ILE A 93 -2.30 1.19 -5.99
CA ILE A 93 -1.00 1.90 -6.01
C ILE A 93 0.03 0.99 -6.67
N GLY A 94 0.04 -0.30 -6.33
CA GLY A 94 0.94 -1.29 -6.92
C GLY A 94 0.80 -1.39 -8.43
N ASP A 95 -0.42 -1.39 -8.96
CA ASP A 95 -0.69 -1.46 -10.39
C ASP A 95 -0.23 -0.18 -11.12
N ALA A 96 -0.47 0.99 -10.52
CA ALA A 96 -0.02 2.26 -11.06
C ALA A 96 1.52 2.37 -11.08
N ALA A 97 2.19 1.93 -10.02
CA ALA A 97 3.65 1.88 -9.97
C ALA A 97 4.22 0.87 -10.96
N CYS A 98 3.57 -0.28 -11.13
CA CYS A 98 3.98 -1.29 -12.11
C CYS A 98 3.82 -0.76 -13.55
N ALA A 99 2.82 0.07 -13.84
CA ALA A 99 2.71 0.73 -15.13
C ALA A 99 3.88 1.68 -15.40
N VAL A 100 4.32 2.45 -14.41
CA VAL A 100 5.52 3.31 -14.50
C VAL A 100 6.78 2.46 -14.75
N GLU A 101 6.95 1.37 -14.00
CA GLU A 101 8.07 0.44 -14.13
C GLU A 101 8.16 -0.16 -15.55
N ARG A 102 7.03 -0.62 -16.11
CA ARG A 102 6.97 -1.16 -17.47
C ARG A 102 7.31 -0.10 -18.53
N LEU A 103 6.79 1.11 -18.37
CA LEU A 103 7.12 2.22 -19.27
C LEU A 103 8.62 2.57 -19.19
N ALA A 104 9.22 2.49 -18.00
CA ALA A 104 10.66 2.74 -17.84
C ALA A 104 11.50 1.67 -18.56
N HIS A 105 11.15 0.39 -18.45
CA HIS A 105 11.88 -0.67 -19.13
C HIS A 105 11.70 -0.66 -20.66
N GLY A 106 10.61 -0.07 -21.16
CA GLY A 106 10.16 -0.33 -22.53
C GLY A 106 9.63 -1.75 -22.64
N ASP A 107 8.62 -2.00 -23.47
CA ASP A 107 8.06 -3.35 -23.63
C ASP A 107 9.16 -4.36 -24.01
N ASP A 108 9.62 -5.14 -23.03
CA ASP A 108 10.59 -6.23 -23.21
C ASP A 108 9.95 -7.44 -23.94
N SER A 109 8.69 -7.31 -24.35
CA SER A 109 7.98 -8.24 -25.22
C SER A 109 8.35 -8.03 -26.69
N GLY A 110 9.62 -8.26 -27.01
CA GLY A 110 10.04 -8.91 -28.26
C GLY A 110 9.83 -8.22 -29.62
N ASN A 111 9.22 -7.05 -29.74
CA ASN A 111 9.27 -6.28 -30.99
C ASN A 111 8.85 -4.82 -30.78
N CYS A 112 9.63 -3.91 -31.38
CA CYS A 112 9.53 -2.44 -31.38
C CYS A 112 10.35 -1.74 -30.29
N SER A 113 11.46 -1.14 -30.73
CA SER A 113 12.36 -0.22 -30.03
C SER A 113 11.70 1.12 -29.62
N GLY A 114 10.48 1.07 -29.07
CA GLY A 114 9.76 2.22 -28.55
C GLY A 114 10.20 2.51 -27.13
N HIS A 115 11.18 3.39 -26.95
CA HIS A 115 11.36 4.05 -25.65
C HIS A 115 10.01 4.69 -25.27
N ALA A 116 9.52 4.46 -24.05
CA ALA A 116 8.27 5.09 -23.61
C ALA A 116 8.36 6.60 -23.83
N ARG A 117 7.31 7.19 -24.41
CA ARG A 117 7.31 8.63 -24.65
C ARG A 117 7.40 9.32 -23.29
N PRO A 118 8.24 10.35 -23.13
CA PRO A 118 8.35 11.09 -21.87
C PRO A 118 6.99 11.56 -21.32
N ALA A 119 6.03 11.87 -22.20
CA ALA A 119 4.67 12.24 -21.83
C ALA A 119 3.88 11.09 -21.17
N ASP A 120 4.04 9.85 -21.66
CA ASP A 120 3.33 8.68 -21.14
C ASP A 120 3.85 8.33 -19.74
N LEU A 121 5.18 8.36 -19.57
CA LEU A 121 5.83 8.16 -18.28
C LEU A 121 5.41 9.24 -17.27
N GLN A 122 5.37 10.51 -17.68
CA GLN A 122 4.93 11.61 -16.84
C GLN A 122 3.45 11.44 -16.42
N SER A 123 2.58 11.07 -17.36
CA SER A 123 1.17 10.82 -17.09
C SER A 123 0.98 9.68 -16.08
N ALA A 124 1.72 8.57 -16.24
CA ALA A 124 1.70 7.46 -15.31
C ALA A 124 2.20 7.86 -13.92
N ALA A 125 3.27 8.64 -13.82
CA ALA A 125 3.78 9.16 -12.55
C ALA A 125 2.77 10.08 -11.84
N VAL A 126 2.08 10.95 -12.58
CA VAL A 126 1.01 11.80 -12.04
C VAL A 126 -0.17 10.96 -11.52
N SER A 127 -0.57 9.92 -12.27
CA SER A 127 -1.61 8.98 -11.83
C SER A 127 -1.22 8.25 -10.54
N LEU A 128 0.04 7.81 -10.43
CA LEU A 128 0.58 7.19 -9.22
C LEU A 128 0.56 8.16 -8.03
N ARG A 129 1.04 9.40 -8.22
CA ARG A 129 1.02 10.46 -7.21
C ARG A 129 -0.39 10.71 -6.69
N MET A 130 -1.37 10.88 -7.58
CA MET A 130 -2.77 11.10 -7.18
C MET A 130 -3.32 9.96 -6.32
N ARG A 131 -2.96 8.70 -6.60
CA ARG A 131 -3.41 7.54 -5.83
C ARG A 131 -2.77 7.48 -4.44
N ILE A 132 -1.47 7.76 -4.35
CA ILE A 132 -0.75 7.85 -3.07
C ILE A 132 -1.34 8.97 -2.21
N ASP A 133 -1.56 10.15 -2.78
CA ASP A 133 -2.14 11.28 -2.05
C ASP A 133 -3.60 11.02 -1.62
N ALA A 134 -4.38 10.34 -2.47
CA ALA A 134 -5.75 9.94 -2.14
C ALA A 134 -5.76 8.96 -0.95
N PHE A 135 -4.90 7.94 -0.97
CA PHE A 135 -4.78 7.01 0.14
C PHE A 135 -4.34 7.70 1.43
N ARG A 136 -3.36 8.61 1.36
CA ARG A 136 -2.93 9.39 2.53
C ARG A 136 -4.08 10.18 3.15
N ARG A 137 -4.87 10.87 2.32
CA ARG A 137 -6.06 11.61 2.80
C ARG A 137 -7.11 10.67 3.38
N GLN A 138 -7.31 9.49 2.81
CA GLN A 138 -8.24 8.48 3.30
C GLN A 138 -7.81 7.98 4.68
N ALA A 139 -6.54 7.63 4.85
CA ALA A 139 -5.97 7.26 6.15
C ALA A 139 -6.09 8.37 7.20
N GLN A 140 -5.88 9.64 6.83
CA GLN A 140 -6.04 10.78 7.75
C GLN A 140 -7.49 11.01 8.19
N ARG A 141 -8.48 10.52 7.44
CA ARG A 141 -9.91 10.63 7.79
C ARG A 141 -10.37 9.53 8.73
N CYS A 142 -9.59 8.48 8.93
CA CYS A 142 -9.89 7.48 9.95
C CYS A 142 -9.88 8.14 11.32
N GLY A 143 -10.92 7.88 12.12
CA GLY A 143 -11.00 8.30 13.52
C GLY A 143 -10.07 7.48 14.38
N TRP A 144 -8.75 7.61 14.18
CA TRP A 144 -7.75 6.91 14.96
C TRP A 144 -7.93 7.26 16.44
N PRO A 145 -7.88 6.28 17.36
CA PRO A 145 -7.80 6.61 18.77
C PRO A 145 -6.58 7.50 18.98
N ASP A 146 -6.74 8.57 19.76
CA ASP A 146 -5.59 9.32 20.25
C ASP A 146 -4.65 8.31 20.90
N ALA A 147 -3.35 8.43 20.65
CA ALA A 147 -2.36 7.57 21.28
C ALA A 147 -2.53 7.72 22.78
N VAL A 148 -3.23 6.79 23.42
CA VAL A 148 -3.43 6.79 24.86
C VAL A 148 -2.03 6.68 25.43
N GLY A 149 -1.61 7.76 26.08
CA GLY A 149 -0.25 7.93 26.58
C GLY A 149 0.20 6.68 27.31
N SER A 150 1.38 6.19 26.96
CA SER A 150 2.10 5.24 27.78
C SER A 150 2.26 5.87 29.17
N GLY A 151 1.49 5.38 30.14
CA GLY A 151 1.75 5.58 31.56
C GLY A 151 2.94 4.76 32.01
#